data_AF-A0A2I1GT67-F1
#
_entry.id   AF-A0A2I1GT67-F1
#
_cell.length_a   1.000
_cell.length_b   1.000
_cell.length_c   1.000
_cell.angle_alpha   90.00
_cell.angle_beta   90.00
_cell.angle_gamma   90.00
#
_symmetry.space_group_name_H-M   'P 1'
#
loop_
_entity.id
_entity.type
_entity.pdbx_description
1 polymer ?
#
loop_
_entity_poly.entity_id
_entity_poly.type
_entity_poly.pdbx_seq_one_letter_code
_entity_poly.pdbx_strand_id
1 'polypeptide(L)' 'MSGTTQNCHVLADFSIIPMGAGTNTTKYIVECQKVLLDSGLNFNLHANGTNLEGNYDQVMCAIRKCIDKIRNGCSSLRH' A
#
# COMPACT_ATOMS: atom_id res chain seq x y z
N MET A 1 24.50 -23.06 3.98
CA MET A 1 24.49 -21.66 3.52
C MET A 1 23.54 -20.88 4.41
N SER A 2 24.04 -20.38 5.52
CA SER A 2 23.30 -19.57 6.49
C SER A 2 23.27 -18.12 5.97
N GLY A 3 22.35 -17.85 5.04
CA GLY A 3 22.02 -16.49 4.64
C GLY A 3 21.14 -15.89 5.73
N THR A 4 21.70 -14.98 6.53
CA THR A 4 20.95 -14.21 7.51
C THR A 4 19.91 -13.38 6.75
N THR A 5 18.64 -13.78 6.76
CA THR A 5 17.55 -12.86 6.43
C THR A 5 17.62 -11.76 7.47
N GLN A 6 18.29 -10.65 7.16
CA GLN A 6 18.29 -9.50 8.02
C GLN A 6 16.86 -8.96 8.02
N ASN A 7 16.16 -9.25 9.10
CA ASN A 7 14.78 -8.90 9.36
C ASN A 7 14.74 -7.41 9.75
N CYS A 8 15.09 -6.52 8.81
CA CYS A 8 15.12 -5.09 9.04
C CYS A 8 13.72 -4.60 9.43
N HIS A 9 13.61 -4.06 10.64
CA HIS A 9 12.41 -3.33 11.06
C HIS A 9 12.47 -1.94 10.45
N VAL A 10 11.41 -1.55 9.75
CA VAL A 10 11.37 -0.30 9.00
C VAL A 10 10.11 0.48 9.30
N LEU A 11 10.25 1.79 9.22
CA LEU A 11 9.15 2.74 9.13
C LEU A 11 9.18 3.32 7.72
N ALA A 12 8.10 3.14 6.97
CA ALA A 12 7.93 3.67 5.62
C ALA A 12 6.76 4.64 5.58
N ASP A 13 6.88 5.71 4.81
CA ASP A 13 5.76 6.54 4.38
C ASP A 13 5.57 6.34 2.87
N PHE A 14 4.34 6.05 2.44
CA PHE A 14 4.04 5.83 1.04
C PHE A 14 2.76 6.55 0.61
N SER A 15 2.74 6.94 -0.67
CA SER A 15 1.57 7.52 -1.33
C SER A 15 1.46 6.95 -2.74
N ILE A 16 0.25 6.56 -3.14
CA ILE A 16 -0.02 6.02 -4.48
C ILE A 16 -0.92 6.99 -5.22
N ILE A 17 -0.39 7.55 -6.30
CA ILE A 17 -1.11 8.50 -7.15
C ILE A 17 -1.49 7.79 -8.45
N PRO A 18 -2.77 7.40 -8.64
CA PRO A 18 -3.20 6.75 -9.86
C PRO A 18 -3.24 7.76 -11.02
N MET A 19 -2.47 7.50 -12.06
CA MET A 19 -2.48 8.31 -13.28
C MET A 19 -3.73 7.99 -14.12
N GLY A 20 -4.43 9.03 -14.59
CA GLY A 20 -5.58 8.88 -15.49
C GLY A 20 -6.90 8.47 -14.81
N ALA A 21 -6.95 8.44 -13.48
CA ALA A 21 -8.10 7.96 -12.69
C ALA A 21 -9.19 9.01 -12.39
N GLY A 22 -9.05 10.25 -12.87
CA GLY A 22 -9.93 11.36 -12.49
C GLY A 22 -9.79 11.76 -11.01
N THR A 23 -10.76 12.51 -10.48
CA THR A 23 -10.71 13.09 -9.12
C THR A 23 -11.15 12.16 -7.99
N ASN A 24 -11.62 10.95 -8.31
CA ASN A 24 -12.23 10.07 -7.31
C ASN A 24 -11.19 9.23 -6.54
N THR A 25 -10.38 9.92 -5.72
CA THR A 25 -9.30 9.31 -4.94
C THR A 25 -9.80 8.45 -3.77
N THR A 26 -10.98 8.74 -3.24
CA THR A 26 -11.57 8.06 -2.08
C THR A 26 -11.71 6.55 -2.26
N LYS A 27 -12.08 6.09 -3.46
CA LYS A 27 -12.23 4.65 -3.75
C LYS A 27 -10.90 3.91 -3.60
N TYR A 28 -9.80 4.51 -4.04
CA TYR A 28 -8.47 3.90 -3.94
C TYR A 28 -7.98 3.84 -2.50
N ILE A 29 -8.26 4.88 -1.71
CA ILE A 29 -7.94 4.92 -0.28
C ILE A 29 -8.62 3.75 0.45
N VAL A 30 -9.92 3.55 0.22
CA VAL A 30 -10.69 2.45 0.84
C VAL A 30 -10.13 1.07 0.47
N GLU A 31 -9.76 0.85 -0.79
CA GLU A 31 -9.21 -0.43 -1.22
C GLU A 31 -7.80 -0.69 -0.66
N CYS A 32 -6.94 0.33 -0.60
CA CYS A 32 -5.64 0.23 0.07
C CYS A 32 -5.80 -0.04 1.57
N GLN A 33 -6.74 0.63 2.24
CA GLN A 33 -6.99 0.45 3.67
C GLN A 33 -7.36 -1.00 4.01
N LYS A 34 -8.17 -1.67 3.17
CA LYS A 34 -8.47 -3.10 3.33
C LYS A 34 -7.20 -3.96 3.28
N VAL A 35 -6.33 -3.71 2.31
CA VAL A 35 -5.04 -4.42 2.17
C VAL A 35 -4.16 -4.26 3.42
N LEU A 36 -4.13 -3.05 4.00
CA LEU A 36 -3.34 -2.75 5.20
C LEU A 36 -3.93 -3.37 6.47
N LEU A 37 -5.26 -3.41 6.59
CA LEU A 37 -5.94 -4.11 7.68
C LEU A 37 -5.61 -5.62 7.63
N ASP A 38 -5.61 -6.21 6.43
CA ASP A 38 -5.29 -7.63 6.24
C ASP A 38 -3.80 -7.95 6.43
N SER A 39 -2.90 -6.95 6.37
CA SER A 39 -1.45 -7.19 6.52
C SER A 39 -1.00 -7.33 7.98
N GLY A 40 -1.83 -6.93 8.95
CA GLY A 40 -1.48 -6.97 10.38
C GLY A 40 -0.31 -6.04 10.76
N LEU A 41 0.01 -5.06 9.92
CA LEU A 41 1.05 -4.06 10.19
C LEU A 41 0.49 -2.93 11.05
N ASN A 42 1.35 -2.28 11.82
CA ASN A 42 0.98 -1.00 12.42
C ASN A 42 0.98 0.07 11.31
N PHE A 43 -0.14 0.77 11.12
CA PHE A 43 -0.25 1.79 10.09
C PHE A 43 -1.02 3.03 10.56
N ASN A 44 -0.70 4.18 9.96
CA ASN A 44 -1.40 5.43 10.19
C ASN A 44 -1.66 6.15 8.87
N LEU A 45 -2.93 6.44 8.57
CA LEU A 45 -3.32 7.25 7.41
C LEU A 45 -3.29 8.73 7.76
N HIS A 46 -2.72 9.53 6.86
CA HIS A 46 -2.74 10.99 6.95
C HIS A 46 -3.02 11.62 5.58
N ALA A 47 -3.19 12.94 5.55
CA ALA A 47 -3.61 13.66 4.35
C ALA A 47 -2.69 13.48 3.12
N ASN A 48 -1.42 13.12 3.33
CA ASN A 48 -0.42 13.02 2.26
C ASN A 48 0.11 11.61 2.02
N GLY A 49 -0.41 10.60 2.71
CA GLY A 49 0.18 9.27 2.65
C GLY A 49 -0.27 8.34 3.76
N THR A 50 0.52 7.30 3.96
CA THR A 50 0.29 6.29 4.99
C THR A 50 1.62 5.81 5.52
N ASN A 51 1.78 5.91 6.83
CA ASN A 51 2.92 5.32 7.53
C ASN A 51 2.66 3.83 7.75
N LEU A 52 3.68 3.00 7.50
CA LEU A 52 3.71 1.57 7.81
C LEU A 52 4.94 1.25 8.65
N GLU A 53 4.74 0.47 9.70
CA GLU A 53 5.82 0.02 10.57
C GLU A 53 5.80 -1.51 10.68
N GLY A 54 6.97 -2.14 10.48
CA GLY A 54 7.12 -3.58 10.63
C GLY A 54 8.35 -4.14 9.94
N ASN A 55 8.34 -5.46 9.70
CA ASN A 55 9.38 -6.11 8.93
C ASN A 55 9.40 -5.60 7.47
N TYR A 56 10.60 -5.37 6.94
CA TYR A 56 10.82 -4.89 5.57
C TYR A 56 10.03 -5.64 4.51
N ASP A 57 10.07 -6.98 4.50
CA ASP A 57 9.37 -7.80 3.50
C ASP A 57 7.86 -7.67 3.63
N GLN A 58 7.34 -7.60 4.87
CA GLN A 58 5.91 -7.39 5.11
C GLN A 58 5.46 -6.01 4.63
N VAL A 59 6.22 -4.95 4.95
CA VAL A 59 5.93 -3.57 4.53
C VAL A 59 5.95 -3.46 3.01
N MET A 60 6.98 -3.98 2.35
CA MET A 60 7.08 -3.93 0.89
C MET A 60 6.01 -4.79 0.20
N CYS A 61 5.65 -5.94 0.78
CA CYS A 61 4.55 -6.77 0.30
C CYS A 61 3.20 -6.05 0.39
N ALA A 62 2.93 -5.35 1.50
CA ALA A 62 1.70 -4.57 1.68
C ALA A 62 1.60 -3.43 0.63
N ILE A 63 2.70 -2.68 0.42
CA ILE A 63 2.75 -1.63 -0.60
C ILE A 63 2.50 -2.21 -2.00
N ARG A 64 3.11 -3.36 -2.33
CA ARG A 64 2.90 -4.03 -3.62
C ARG A 64 1.45 -4.43 -3.83
N LYS A 65 0.80 -5.01 -2.83
CA LYS A 65 -0.62 -5.39 -2.88
C LYS A 65 -1.52 -4.16 -3.09
N CYS A 66 -1.22 -3.02 -2.47
CA CYS A 66 -1.95 -1.77 -2.70
C CYS A 66 -1.84 -1.31 -4.17
N ILE A 67 -0.63 -1.33 -4.74
CA ILE A 67 -0.39 -0.99 -6.15
C ILE A 67 -1.17 -1.93 -7.08
N ASP A 68 -1.09 -3.25 -6.83
CA ASP A 68 -1.79 -4.26 -7.64
C ASP A 68 -3.31 -4.07 -7.59
N LYS A 69 -3.85 -3.72 -6.41
CA LYS A 69 -5.28 -3.47 -6.23
C LYS A 69 -5.75 -2.24 -7.01
N ILE A 70 -4.97 -1.17 -7.02
CA ILE A 70 -5.25 0.04 -7.79
C ILE A 70 -5.15 -0.24 -9.29
N ARG A 71 -4.11 -0.96 -9.74
CA ARG A 71 -3.92 -1.32 -11.16
C ARG A 71 -5.10 -2.12 -11.71
N ASN A 72 -5.56 -3.13 -10.98
CA ASN A 72 -6.66 -4.00 -11.41
C ASN A 72 -8.03 -3.31 -11.33
N GLY A 73 -8.17 -2.22 -10.55
CA GLY A 73 -9.40 -1.42 -10.49
C GLY A 73 -9.59 -0.44 -11.65
N CYS A 74 -8.54 -0.18 -12.45
CA CYS A 74 -8.52 0.81 -13.53
C CYS A 74 -9.26 0.36 -14.82
N SER A 75 -9.78 -0.87 -14.87
CA SER A 75 -10.48 -1.40 -16.06
C SER A 75 -11.91 -0.88 -16.26
N SER A 76 -12.48 -0.11 -15.31
CA SER A 76 -13.92 0.16 -15.25
C SER A 76 -14.33 1.64 -15.24
N LEU A 77 -13.44 2.57 -15.62
CA LEU A 77 -13.72 4.02 -15.66
C LEU A 77 -13.59 4.62 -17.07
N ARG A 78 -13.82 3.82 -18.12
CA ARG A 78 -14.10 4.35 -19.47
C ARG A 78 -15.59 4.69 -19.55
N HIS A 79 -15.94 5.93 -19.22
CA HIS A 79 -17.06 6.64 -19.82
C HIS A 79 -16.54 7.93 -20.42
#